data_AF-A0A6L7KJG4-F1
#
_entry.id   AF-A0A6L7KJG4-F1
#
_cell.length_a   1.000
_cell.length_b   1.000
_cell.length_c   1.000
_cell.angle_alpha   90.00
_cell.angle_beta   90.00
_cell.angle_gamma   90.00
#
_symmetry.space_group_name_H-M   'P 1'
#
loop_
_entity.id
_entity.type
_entity.pdbx_description
1 polymer ?
#
loop_
_entity_poly.entity_id
_entity_poly.type
_entity_poly.pdbx_seq_one_letter_code
_entity_poly.pdbx_strand_id
1 'polypeptide(L)'
;MEDGTQKRVTISELAARSGTSVPCAGNLPVKLDDPDSFWFIDQGAVNLFLVEVEDGVETAAPQHLLSRESGWLLPGVAPDEPRDGEGSTLSLVAKGSPGTVLRRLPALSLSEVHPSELAGQVDTWLTAITDTLSRFAGRISRPTALAEPGQSKTYAKGTLSVRRGVVWVSAPQQGAGAYMDMVDRAEIDDAGRTGEVAIPLTRTSWFTLFDAATLSGQSSEALARQGTLLPALATFHKVAFGLERVNRRLAVVDDANLERALTRSRRTAETAARQKLFNIYDLPFDGDSGAEGTALADALQIIGRREGIEFKIPARRDPSATPVGLVDILDASGVRARRVRLRQEDRWWRGDSNAMLAFRAEGGEPVALLPGLFGSYRQIDPASKRGTRITADRADALTDEAWMFYRSLPPEDVQPSDLLSIALHGSGADLARLVIAGLPGGLIKLLPAVALGFVASQVATGANAAILHAVAVALAGFGLLGALLHLLQSTAMMRFEGRSAARLEAAFWDRLMRLSPKILHGRPAGDLATSGMTFQNLRDGVQEVVADGLLSLLFLLPVLGLIFFYDATLGMIALVFSLASLLFTVAIGLRQ
;
A
#
# COMPACT_ATOMS: atom_id res chain seq x y z
N MET A 1 -7.98 -50.44 -67.93
CA MET A 1 -7.28 -50.41 -66.62
C MET A 1 -8.18 -49.63 -65.70
N GLU A 2 -8.88 -50.35 -64.83
CA GLU A 2 -9.81 -49.85 -63.84
C GLU A 2 -9.06 -49.01 -62.81
N ASP A 3 -9.35 -47.71 -62.74
CA ASP A 3 -8.90 -46.88 -61.62
C ASP A 3 -10.00 -46.94 -60.56
N GLY A 4 -9.77 -47.76 -59.54
CA GLY A 4 -10.73 -48.03 -58.47
C GLY A 4 -10.98 -46.78 -57.66
N THR A 5 -12.16 -46.18 -57.82
CA THR A 5 -12.64 -45.07 -57.00
C THR A 5 -12.77 -45.54 -55.56
N GLN A 6 -11.69 -45.44 -54.77
CA GLN A 6 -11.74 -45.66 -53.32
C GLN A 6 -12.81 -44.74 -52.74
N LYS A 7 -13.86 -45.35 -52.19
CA LYS A 7 -14.98 -44.63 -51.56
C LYS A 7 -14.42 -43.90 -50.34
N ARG A 8 -14.21 -42.59 -50.47
CA ARG A 8 -13.74 -41.74 -49.37
C ARG A 8 -14.80 -41.70 -48.27
N VAL A 9 -14.35 -41.69 -47.02
CA VAL A 9 -15.18 -41.70 -45.81
C VAL A 9 -14.93 -40.44 -44.97
N THR A 10 -15.84 -40.16 -44.05
CA THR A 10 -15.60 -39.10 -43.04
C THR A 10 -14.70 -39.61 -41.91
N ILE A 11 -14.08 -38.69 -41.15
CA ILE A 11 -13.21 -39.08 -40.01
C ILE A 11 -14.03 -39.84 -38.96
N SER A 12 -15.27 -39.41 -38.71
CA SER A 12 -16.17 -40.06 -37.75
C SER A 12 -16.57 -41.47 -38.17
N GLU A 13 -16.85 -41.69 -39.47
CA GLU A 13 -17.11 -43.03 -40.02
C GLU A 13 -15.89 -43.94 -39.91
N LEU A 14 -14.69 -43.43 -40.22
CA LEU A 14 -13.45 -44.17 -40.08
C LEU A 14 -13.18 -44.55 -38.62
N ALA A 15 -13.36 -43.59 -37.70
CA ALA A 15 -13.24 -43.79 -36.26
C ALA A 15 -14.22 -44.85 -35.76
N ALA A 16 -15.49 -44.78 -36.16
CA ALA A 16 -16.50 -45.76 -35.78
C ALA A 16 -16.16 -47.18 -36.26
N ARG A 17 -15.62 -47.30 -37.49
CA ARG A 17 -15.32 -48.58 -38.14
C ARG A 17 -14.02 -49.24 -37.66
N SER A 18 -12.98 -48.46 -37.42
CA SER A 18 -11.60 -48.96 -37.26
C SER A 18 -10.85 -48.41 -36.04
N GLY A 19 -11.44 -47.45 -35.32
CA GLY A 19 -10.81 -46.83 -34.15
C GLY A 19 -10.88 -47.72 -32.92
N THR A 20 -9.74 -47.90 -32.24
CA THR A 20 -9.69 -48.59 -30.95
C THR A 20 -10.11 -47.62 -29.85
N SER A 21 -11.14 -47.98 -29.07
CA SER A 21 -11.68 -47.14 -28.00
C SER A 21 -10.74 -47.11 -26.79
N VAL A 22 -10.40 -45.90 -26.32
CA VAL A 22 -9.54 -45.65 -25.17
C VAL A 22 -10.22 -44.62 -24.26
N PRO A 23 -10.51 -44.96 -22.99
CA PRO A 23 -11.06 -44.00 -22.05
C PRO A 23 -10.02 -42.92 -21.73
N CYS A 24 -10.45 -41.66 -21.68
CA CYS A 24 -9.60 -40.53 -21.33
C CYS A 24 -10.29 -39.72 -20.23
N ALA A 25 -9.64 -39.52 -19.10
CA ALA A 25 -10.19 -38.75 -17.98
C ALA A 25 -9.06 -37.97 -17.29
N GLY A 26 -9.41 -37.05 -16.39
CA GLY A 26 -8.39 -36.28 -15.65
C GLY A 26 -7.38 -37.14 -14.89
N ASN A 27 -7.81 -38.31 -14.40
CA ASN A 27 -6.97 -39.32 -13.74
C ASN A 27 -6.49 -40.46 -14.66
N LEU A 28 -6.91 -40.45 -15.94
CA LEU A 28 -6.48 -41.39 -16.97
C LEU A 28 -6.00 -40.57 -18.20
N PRO A 29 -4.88 -39.83 -18.06
CA PRO A 29 -4.34 -39.05 -19.17
C PRO A 29 -3.82 -39.97 -20.27
N VAL A 30 -4.00 -39.54 -21.53
CA VAL A 30 -3.48 -40.24 -22.71
C VAL A 30 -2.30 -39.46 -23.25
N LYS A 31 -1.13 -40.11 -23.38
CA LYS A 31 0.03 -39.53 -24.06
C LYS A 31 -0.14 -39.64 -25.57
N LEU A 32 0.20 -38.58 -26.29
CA LEU A 32 0.12 -38.53 -27.76
C LEU A 32 1.51 -38.74 -28.38
N ASP A 33 2.26 -39.74 -27.92
CA ASP A 33 3.68 -39.97 -28.20
C ASP A 33 3.96 -40.94 -29.38
N ASP A 34 2.97 -41.17 -30.23
CA ASP A 34 3.08 -42.04 -31.39
C ASP A 34 2.73 -41.28 -32.69
N PRO A 35 3.70 -40.93 -33.55
CA PRO A 35 3.47 -40.18 -34.77
C PRO A 35 2.69 -40.98 -35.84
N ASP A 36 2.64 -42.31 -35.71
CA ASP A 36 1.87 -43.18 -36.60
C ASP A 36 0.42 -43.40 -36.11
N SER A 37 0.01 -42.69 -35.06
CA SER A 37 -1.34 -42.72 -34.50
C SER A 37 -2.01 -41.36 -34.47
N PHE A 38 -3.33 -41.36 -34.67
CA PHE A 38 -4.20 -40.21 -34.49
C PHE A 38 -5.33 -40.55 -33.52
N TRP A 39 -5.83 -39.55 -32.80
CA TRP A 39 -6.82 -39.73 -31.75
C TRP A 39 -8.06 -38.91 -32.06
N PHE A 40 -9.16 -39.58 -32.36
CA PHE A 40 -10.44 -38.94 -32.59
C PHE A 40 -11.22 -38.82 -31.27
N ILE A 41 -11.74 -37.63 -30.96
CA ILE A 41 -12.58 -37.43 -29.78
C ILE A 41 -14.00 -37.92 -30.12
N ASP A 42 -14.35 -39.12 -29.66
CA ASP A 42 -15.65 -39.75 -29.92
C ASP A 42 -16.74 -39.16 -29.01
N GLN A 43 -16.44 -39.02 -27.72
CA GLN A 43 -17.35 -38.48 -26.72
C GLN A 43 -16.62 -37.60 -25.72
N GLY A 44 -17.30 -36.58 -25.19
CA GLY A 44 -16.77 -35.70 -24.15
C GLY A 44 -15.88 -34.58 -24.68
N ALA A 45 -14.95 -34.12 -23.84
CA ALA A 45 -14.06 -33.01 -24.16
C ALA A 45 -12.65 -33.27 -23.63
N VAL A 46 -11.63 -32.84 -24.37
CA VAL A 46 -10.22 -33.01 -24.06
C VAL A 46 -9.55 -31.67 -23.90
N ASN A 47 -8.77 -31.55 -22.83
CA ASN A 47 -7.77 -30.50 -22.66
C ASN A 47 -6.39 -31.08 -22.98
N LEU A 48 -5.69 -30.44 -23.91
CA LEU A 48 -4.35 -30.84 -24.28
C LEU A 48 -3.31 -30.01 -23.53
N PHE A 49 -2.33 -30.68 -22.94
CA PHE A 49 -1.23 -30.07 -22.21
C PHE A 49 0.11 -30.44 -22.83
N LEU A 50 1.03 -29.49 -22.81
CA LEU A 50 2.44 -29.74 -22.99
C LEU A 50 3.08 -29.89 -21.61
N VAL A 51 3.74 -31.01 -21.39
CA VAL A 51 4.38 -31.37 -20.13
C VAL A 51 5.86 -31.58 -20.36
N GLU A 52 6.68 -31.09 -19.44
CA GLU A 52 8.11 -31.30 -19.42
C GLU A 52 8.44 -32.40 -18.41
N VAL A 53 9.17 -33.42 -18.85
CA VAL A 53 9.43 -34.64 -18.10
C VAL A 53 10.93 -34.92 -18.04
N GLU A 54 11.49 -35.04 -16.84
CA GLU A 54 12.87 -35.43 -16.57
C GLU A 54 12.85 -36.71 -15.72
N ASP A 55 13.58 -37.75 -16.13
CA ASP A 55 13.59 -39.07 -15.46
C ASP A 55 12.19 -39.67 -15.19
N GLY A 56 11.20 -39.36 -16.05
CA GLY A 56 9.82 -39.83 -15.92
C GLY A 56 8.95 -39.03 -14.95
N VAL A 57 9.47 -37.93 -14.39
CA VAL A 57 8.75 -37.04 -13.46
C VAL A 57 8.47 -35.69 -14.13
N GLU A 58 7.26 -35.15 -13.93
CA GLU A 58 6.90 -33.81 -14.41
C GLU A 58 7.70 -32.75 -13.62
N THR A 59 8.58 -31.99 -14.29
CA THR A 59 9.46 -31.00 -13.64
C THR A 59 8.89 -29.59 -13.62
N ALA A 60 7.92 -29.31 -14.48
CA ALA A 60 7.28 -28.00 -14.61
C ALA A 60 5.75 -28.13 -14.64
N ALA A 61 5.07 -27.03 -14.31
CA ALA A 61 3.61 -26.96 -14.40
C ALA A 61 3.16 -27.25 -15.85
N PRO A 62 2.19 -28.17 -16.08
CA PRO A 62 1.66 -28.45 -17.41
C PRO A 62 1.12 -27.20 -18.09
N GLN A 63 1.59 -26.93 -19.30
CA GLN A 63 1.13 -25.78 -20.09
C GLN A 63 -0.08 -26.20 -20.90
N HIS A 64 -1.21 -25.53 -20.70
CA HIS A 64 -2.40 -25.75 -21.51
C HIS A 64 -2.20 -25.24 -22.94
N LEU A 65 -2.45 -26.10 -23.93
CA LEU A 65 -2.36 -25.76 -25.35
C LEU A 65 -3.74 -25.40 -25.92
N LEU A 66 -4.70 -26.32 -25.81
CA LEU A 66 -6.04 -26.17 -26.39
C LEU A 66 -7.06 -27.08 -25.72
N SER A 67 -8.34 -26.74 -25.92
CA SER A 67 -9.49 -27.54 -25.48
C SER A 67 -10.41 -27.82 -26.67
N ARG A 68 -10.87 -29.06 -26.80
CA ARG A 68 -11.76 -29.51 -27.89
C ARG A 68 -12.80 -30.51 -27.41
N GLU A 69 -13.99 -30.44 -28.01
CA GLU A 69 -15.10 -31.36 -27.78
C GLU A 69 -15.06 -32.52 -28.80
N SER A 70 -16.06 -33.40 -28.78
CA SER A 70 -16.23 -34.49 -29.74
C SER A 70 -16.19 -34.01 -31.20
N GLY A 71 -15.62 -34.83 -32.09
CA GLY A 71 -15.52 -34.54 -33.52
C GLY A 71 -14.14 -34.03 -33.98
N TRP A 72 -13.19 -33.88 -33.07
CA TRP A 72 -11.84 -33.38 -33.36
C TRP A 72 -10.81 -34.51 -33.47
N LEU A 73 -9.86 -34.32 -34.39
CA LEU A 73 -8.72 -35.22 -34.57
C LEU A 73 -7.47 -34.61 -33.93
N LEU A 74 -6.85 -35.35 -33.00
CA LEU A 74 -5.59 -34.98 -32.37
C LEU A 74 -4.45 -35.81 -32.98
N PRO A 75 -3.43 -35.20 -33.59
CA PRO A 75 -2.30 -35.95 -34.10
C PRO A 75 -1.44 -36.47 -32.95
N GLY A 76 -0.96 -37.70 -33.09
CA GLY A 76 0.18 -38.16 -32.31
C GLY A 76 1.47 -37.52 -32.82
N VAL A 77 2.41 -37.32 -31.91
CA VAL A 77 3.69 -36.67 -32.17
C VAL A 77 4.81 -37.63 -31.82
N ALA A 78 5.92 -37.54 -32.55
CA ALA A 78 7.11 -38.28 -32.19
C ALA A 78 7.56 -37.90 -30.77
N PRO A 79 8.01 -38.88 -29.96
CA PRO A 79 8.62 -38.56 -28.67
C PRO A 79 9.76 -37.56 -28.90
N ASP A 80 9.85 -36.56 -28.02
CA ASP A 80 10.96 -35.63 -28.03
C ASP A 80 12.22 -36.38 -27.56
N GLU A 81 13.26 -36.42 -28.39
CA GLU A 81 14.53 -37.03 -28.03
C GLU A 81 15.41 -36.00 -27.32
N PRO A 82 16.02 -36.35 -26.16
CA PRO A 82 16.93 -35.44 -25.48
C PRO A 82 18.14 -35.19 -26.38
N ARG A 83 18.43 -33.91 -26.66
CA ARG A 83 19.68 -33.51 -27.35
C ARG A 83 20.82 -33.51 -26.33
N ASP A 84 22.03 -33.83 -26.77
CA ASP A 84 23.23 -33.97 -25.93
C ASP A 84 23.31 -32.90 -24.81
N GLY A 85 23.18 -33.35 -23.55
CA GLY A 85 23.27 -32.51 -22.35
C GLY A 85 21.95 -32.03 -21.74
N GLU A 86 20.79 -32.34 -22.33
CA GLU A 86 19.46 -32.02 -21.78
C GLU A 86 18.82 -33.23 -21.07
N GLY A 87 18.40 -33.05 -19.81
CA GLY A 87 17.74 -34.10 -19.02
C GLY A 87 16.22 -34.18 -19.21
N SER A 88 15.58 -33.13 -19.74
CA SER A 88 14.13 -33.06 -19.88
C SER A 88 13.65 -33.28 -21.33
N THR A 89 12.50 -33.95 -21.46
CA THR A 89 11.80 -34.20 -22.72
C THR A 89 10.41 -33.58 -22.69
N LEU A 90 9.94 -33.10 -23.85
CA LEU A 90 8.59 -32.55 -23.99
C LEU A 90 7.60 -33.65 -24.41
N SER A 91 6.44 -33.70 -23.75
CA SER A 91 5.36 -34.65 -24.06
C SER A 91 4.01 -33.96 -24.17
N LEU A 92 3.22 -34.37 -25.17
CA LEU A 92 1.82 -33.97 -25.30
C LEU A 92 0.92 -34.94 -24.54
N VAL A 93 0.09 -34.39 -23.65
CA VAL A 93 -0.80 -35.16 -22.77
C VAL A 93 -2.23 -34.66 -22.88
N ALA A 94 -3.13 -35.54 -23.31
CA ALA A 94 -4.57 -35.31 -23.36
C ALA A 94 -5.21 -35.69 -22.02
N LYS A 95 -5.96 -34.76 -21.41
CA LYS A 95 -6.76 -34.97 -20.19
C LYS A 95 -8.24 -34.73 -20.50
N GLY A 96 -9.04 -35.79 -20.40
CA GLY A 96 -10.47 -35.76 -20.71
C GLY A 96 -11.34 -35.32 -19.53
N SER A 97 -12.52 -34.76 -19.83
CA SER A 97 -13.60 -34.61 -18.86
C SER A 97 -14.22 -35.98 -18.53
N PRO A 98 -14.95 -36.13 -17.40
CA PRO A 98 -15.58 -37.40 -17.05
C PRO A 98 -16.46 -37.95 -18.18
N GLY A 99 -16.24 -39.22 -18.57
CA GLY A 99 -16.94 -39.86 -19.68
C GLY A 99 -16.34 -39.62 -21.07
N THR A 100 -15.16 -38.99 -21.17
CA THR A 100 -14.48 -38.79 -22.45
C THR A 100 -13.91 -40.09 -23.01
N VAL A 101 -14.17 -40.33 -24.29
CA VAL A 101 -13.70 -41.51 -25.03
C VAL A 101 -12.96 -41.05 -26.27
N LEU A 102 -11.73 -41.54 -26.41
CA LEU A 102 -10.90 -41.34 -27.60
C LEU A 102 -10.91 -42.60 -28.46
N ARG A 103 -10.79 -42.43 -29.77
CA ARG A 103 -10.57 -43.54 -30.71
C ARG A 103 -9.21 -43.39 -31.37
N ARG A 104 -8.32 -44.33 -31.10
CA ARG A 104 -6.99 -44.41 -31.71
C ARG A 104 -7.11 -44.99 -33.13
N LEU A 105 -6.58 -44.25 -34.11
CA LEU A 105 -6.58 -44.55 -35.53
C LEU A 105 -5.14 -44.63 -36.05
N PRO A 106 -4.78 -45.65 -36.86
CA PRO A 106 -3.50 -45.66 -37.57
C PRO A 106 -3.42 -44.52 -38.60
N ALA A 107 -2.28 -43.86 -38.71
CA ALA A 107 -2.05 -42.77 -39.67
C ALA A 107 -2.32 -43.20 -41.12
N LEU A 108 -1.94 -44.44 -41.47
CA LEU A 108 -2.19 -45.01 -42.80
C LEU A 108 -3.68 -45.08 -43.15
N SER A 109 -4.57 -45.26 -42.18
CA SER A 109 -6.01 -45.34 -42.43
C SER A 109 -6.62 -43.99 -42.83
N LEU A 110 -5.94 -42.87 -42.54
CA LEU A 110 -6.42 -41.53 -42.90
C LEU A 110 -6.32 -41.24 -44.40
N SER A 111 -5.65 -42.08 -45.21
CA SER A 111 -5.67 -41.94 -46.67
C SER A 111 -7.06 -42.17 -47.27
N GLU A 112 -7.95 -42.85 -46.54
CA GLU A 112 -9.34 -43.08 -46.94
C GLU A 112 -10.27 -41.88 -46.67
N VAL A 113 -9.81 -40.89 -45.89
CA VAL A 113 -10.61 -39.72 -45.51
C VAL A 113 -10.69 -38.71 -46.64
N HIS A 114 -11.78 -37.95 -46.72
CA HIS A 114 -11.86 -36.80 -47.61
C HIS A 114 -10.71 -35.80 -47.38
N PRO A 115 -9.87 -35.49 -48.40
CA PRO A 115 -8.72 -34.60 -48.24
C PRO A 115 -9.07 -33.21 -47.68
N SER A 116 -10.25 -32.68 -48.00
CA SER A 116 -10.73 -31.39 -47.49
C SER A 116 -11.07 -31.42 -46.00
N GLU A 117 -11.62 -32.54 -45.51
CA GLU A 117 -11.96 -32.71 -44.09
C GLU A 117 -10.67 -32.87 -43.26
N LEU A 118 -9.75 -33.72 -43.72
CA LEU A 118 -8.43 -33.90 -43.10
C LEU A 118 -7.64 -32.58 -43.05
N ALA A 119 -7.61 -31.85 -44.17
CA ALA A 119 -6.95 -30.55 -44.25
C ALA A 119 -7.54 -29.54 -43.24
N GLY A 120 -8.87 -29.48 -43.09
CA GLY A 120 -9.51 -28.55 -42.14
C GLY A 120 -9.16 -28.84 -40.67
N GLN A 121 -9.07 -30.12 -40.30
CA GLN A 121 -8.64 -30.54 -38.95
C GLN A 121 -7.17 -30.18 -38.71
N VAL A 122 -6.29 -30.47 -39.67
CA VAL A 122 -4.86 -30.16 -39.59
C VAL A 122 -4.62 -28.65 -39.56
N ASP A 123 -5.31 -27.86 -40.37
CA ASP A 123 -5.18 -26.40 -40.38
C ASP A 123 -5.53 -25.78 -39.03
N THR A 124 -6.59 -26.28 -38.41
CA THR A 124 -7.01 -25.80 -37.09
C THR A 124 -6.02 -26.21 -36.00
N TRP A 125 -5.51 -27.45 -36.07
CA TRP A 125 -4.43 -27.91 -35.20
C TRP A 125 -3.20 -27.01 -35.30
N LEU A 126 -2.72 -26.78 -36.53
CA LEU A 126 -1.55 -25.95 -36.80
C LEU A 126 -1.74 -24.53 -36.30
N THR A 127 -2.90 -23.94 -36.53
CA THR A 127 -3.22 -22.59 -36.03
C THR A 127 -3.13 -22.53 -34.50
N ALA A 128 -3.71 -23.51 -33.79
CA ALA A 128 -3.68 -23.53 -32.33
C ALA A 128 -2.25 -23.69 -31.76
N ILE A 129 -1.44 -24.55 -32.39
CA ILE A 129 -0.04 -24.76 -32.00
C ILE A 129 0.81 -23.53 -32.27
N THR A 130 0.73 -22.94 -33.47
CA THR A 130 1.50 -21.73 -33.80
C THR A 130 1.08 -20.52 -32.95
N ASP A 131 -0.20 -20.39 -32.62
CA ASP A 131 -0.67 -19.35 -31.69
C ASP A 131 -0.01 -19.49 -30.33
N THR A 132 0.14 -20.72 -29.83
CA THR A 132 0.82 -20.97 -28.55
C THR A 132 2.31 -20.66 -28.62
N LEU A 133 2.98 -21.12 -29.68
CA LEU A 133 4.42 -20.90 -29.89
C LEU A 133 4.76 -19.41 -30.07
N SER A 134 3.83 -18.61 -30.60
CA SER A 134 4.01 -17.18 -30.81
C SER A 134 3.92 -16.33 -29.53
N ARG A 135 3.40 -16.87 -28.41
CA ARG A 135 3.16 -16.08 -27.17
C ARG A 135 4.43 -15.50 -26.55
N PHE A 136 5.56 -16.19 -26.72
CA PHE A 136 6.86 -15.79 -26.18
C PHE A 136 7.69 -14.96 -27.15
N ALA A 137 7.22 -14.80 -28.40
CA ALA A 137 7.86 -13.91 -29.33
C ALA A 137 7.52 -12.45 -28.98
N GLY A 138 8.42 -11.78 -28.26
CA GLY A 138 8.23 -10.41 -27.78
C GLY A 138 7.93 -9.37 -28.87
N ARG A 139 8.18 -9.69 -30.15
CA ARG A 139 7.74 -8.91 -31.32
C ARG A 139 7.39 -9.83 -32.49
N ILE A 140 6.12 -9.85 -32.89
CA ILE A 140 5.71 -10.45 -34.17
C ILE A 140 6.24 -9.55 -35.30
N SER A 141 7.17 -10.06 -36.10
CA SER A 141 7.75 -9.33 -37.23
C SER A 141 6.67 -9.02 -38.27
N ARG A 142 6.61 -7.76 -38.75
CA ARG A 142 5.68 -7.39 -39.82
C ARG A 142 6.10 -8.09 -41.11
N PRO A 143 5.22 -8.89 -41.75
CA PRO A 143 5.61 -9.63 -42.94
C PRO A 143 5.92 -8.66 -44.09
N THR A 144 7.06 -8.86 -44.72
CA THR A 144 7.50 -8.14 -45.92
C THR A 144 6.87 -8.73 -47.18
N ALA A 145 6.53 -10.02 -47.14
CA ALA A 145 5.85 -10.74 -48.21
C ALA A 145 4.83 -11.73 -47.64
N LEU A 146 3.89 -12.17 -48.50
CA LEU A 146 2.87 -13.15 -48.17
C LEU A 146 2.96 -14.35 -49.11
N ALA A 147 2.91 -15.56 -48.54
CA ALA A 147 2.80 -16.80 -49.28
C ALA A 147 1.34 -17.09 -49.65
N GLU A 148 1.13 -17.61 -50.86
CA GLU A 148 -0.19 -17.99 -51.37
C GLU A 148 -0.15 -19.46 -51.85
N PRO A 149 -1.21 -20.26 -51.62
CA PRO A 149 -1.28 -21.63 -52.13
C PRO A 149 -1.21 -21.68 -53.66
N GLY A 150 -0.49 -22.68 -54.18
CA GLY A 150 -0.37 -22.95 -55.62
C GLY A 150 0.60 -22.03 -56.36
N GLN A 151 1.29 -21.12 -55.66
CA GLN A 151 2.28 -20.22 -56.28
C GLN A 151 3.70 -20.64 -55.94
N SER A 152 4.58 -20.59 -56.93
CA SER A 152 6.03 -20.63 -56.73
C SER A 152 6.61 -19.27 -57.08
N LYS A 153 7.27 -18.62 -56.13
CA LYS A 153 7.75 -17.24 -56.27
C LYS A 153 9.12 -17.09 -55.62
N THR A 154 9.97 -16.26 -56.23
CA THR A 154 11.22 -15.82 -55.61
C THR A 154 10.93 -14.68 -54.65
N TYR A 155 11.23 -14.90 -53.38
CA TYR A 155 11.10 -13.92 -52.31
C TYR A 155 12.47 -13.31 -52.02
N ALA A 156 12.52 -11.99 -51.83
CA ALA A 156 13.72 -11.30 -51.35
C ALA A 156 13.90 -11.53 -49.84
N LYS A 157 15.07 -11.14 -49.31
CA LYS A 157 15.34 -11.16 -47.87
C LYS A 157 14.26 -10.41 -47.08
N GLY A 158 13.84 -10.97 -45.95
CA GLY A 158 12.78 -10.41 -45.10
C GLY A 158 11.84 -11.48 -44.55
N THR A 159 10.72 -11.04 -44.00
CA THR A 159 9.78 -11.93 -43.30
C THR A 159 8.62 -12.34 -44.21
N LEU A 160 8.37 -13.65 -44.29
CA LEU A 160 7.27 -14.27 -45.03
C LEU A 160 6.22 -14.80 -44.06
N SER A 161 4.95 -14.48 -44.29
CA SER A 161 3.80 -15.04 -43.54
C SER A 161 2.61 -15.26 -44.48
N VAL A 162 1.41 -15.48 -43.96
CA VAL A 162 0.21 -15.75 -44.77
C VAL A 162 -0.95 -14.82 -44.40
N ARG A 163 -1.79 -14.51 -45.39
CA ARG A 163 -2.96 -13.64 -45.17
C ARG A 163 -4.12 -14.38 -44.51
N ARG A 164 -4.41 -15.61 -44.95
CA ARG A 164 -5.55 -16.42 -44.51
C ARG A 164 -5.21 -17.91 -44.61
N GLY A 165 -5.74 -18.70 -43.69
CA GLY A 165 -5.56 -20.15 -43.66
C GLY A 165 -4.12 -20.56 -43.35
N VAL A 166 -3.78 -21.79 -43.71
CA VAL A 166 -2.45 -22.35 -43.61
C VAL A 166 -1.87 -22.53 -45.02
N VAL A 167 -0.61 -22.12 -45.19
CA VAL A 167 0.15 -22.37 -46.43
C VAL A 167 1.43 -23.10 -46.07
N TRP A 168 1.63 -24.25 -46.66
CA TRP A 168 2.86 -25.01 -46.54
C TRP A 168 3.86 -24.50 -47.56
N VAL A 169 4.96 -23.94 -47.09
CA VAL A 169 6.03 -23.44 -47.95
C VAL A 169 7.15 -24.47 -48.01
N SER A 170 7.71 -24.70 -49.20
CA SER A 170 8.96 -25.46 -49.34
C SER A 170 10.04 -24.81 -48.49
N ALA A 171 10.76 -25.57 -47.66
CA ALA A 171 11.83 -25.03 -46.84
C ALA A 171 13.00 -24.55 -47.73
N PRO A 172 13.55 -23.34 -47.51
CA PRO A 172 14.68 -22.81 -48.30
C PRO A 172 15.95 -23.66 -48.10
N GLN A 173 17.02 -23.37 -48.84
CA GLN A 173 18.31 -24.04 -48.64
C GLN A 173 18.85 -23.80 -47.21
N GLN A 174 19.72 -24.69 -46.73
CA GLN A 174 20.33 -24.59 -45.41
C GLN A 174 20.98 -23.22 -45.19
N GLY A 175 20.73 -22.57 -44.05
CA GLY A 175 21.27 -21.25 -43.71
C GLY A 175 20.62 -20.06 -44.43
N ALA A 176 19.68 -20.30 -45.35
CA ALA A 176 19.00 -19.22 -46.09
C ALA A 176 17.81 -18.62 -45.34
N GLY A 177 17.44 -19.15 -44.16
CA GLY A 177 16.45 -18.54 -43.29
C GLY A 177 16.09 -19.35 -42.04
N ALA A 178 15.23 -18.76 -41.20
CA ALA A 178 14.80 -19.33 -39.92
C ALA A 178 13.29 -19.22 -39.73
N TYR A 179 12.67 -20.26 -39.18
CA TYR A 179 11.28 -20.25 -38.73
C TYR A 179 11.16 -19.47 -37.43
N MET A 180 10.23 -18.51 -37.39
CA MET A 180 9.96 -17.64 -36.24
C MET A 180 11.23 -17.01 -35.63
N ASP A 181 12.21 -16.68 -36.48
CA ASP A 181 13.52 -16.11 -36.11
C ASP A 181 14.41 -17.01 -35.23
N MET A 182 14.03 -18.26 -35.00
CA MET A 182 14.67 -19.13 -34.00
C MET A 182 15.22 -20.45 -34.55
N VAL A 183 14.49 -21.12 -35.44
CA VAL A 183 14.86 -22.48 -35.88
C VAL A 183 15.26 -22.47 -37.36
N ASP A 184 16.53 -22.76 -37.64
CA ASP A 184 17.03 -22.97 -39.02
C ASP A 184 16.64 -24.37 -39.52
N ARG A 185 16.50 -24.51 -40.84
CA ARG A 185 16.35 -25.79 -41.54
C ARG A 185 17.41 -26.82 -41.13
N ALA A 186 18.64 -26.40 -40.83
CA ALA A 186 19.71 -27.31 -40.43
C ALA A 186 19.34 -28.17 -39.20
N GLU A 187 18.53 -27.64 -38.28
CA GLU A 187 18.06 -28.37 -37.11
C GLU A 187 16.88 -29.32 -37.41
N ILE A 188 16.31 -29.23 -38.61
CA ILE A 188 15.16 -30.00 -39.10
C ILE A 188 15.63 -31.25 -39.87
N ASP A 189 16.85 -31.23 -40.44
CA ASP A 189 17.37 -32.25 -41.39
C ASP A 189 18.08 -33.46 -40.73
N ASP A 190 18.09 -33.58 -39.39
CA ASP A 190 18.62 -34.77 -38.68
C ASP A 190 17.74 -36.03 -38.87
N ALA A 191 16.66 -35.91 -39.65
CA ALA A 191 15.65 -36.93 -39.86
C ALA A 191 15.74 -37.65 -41.22
N GLY A 192 16.94 -37.97 -41.71
CA GLY A 192 17.24 -39.14 -42.57
C GLY A 192 16.35 -39.45 -43.80
N ARG A 193 15.51 -38.52 -44.30
CA ARG A 193 14.61 -38.73 -45.44
C ARG A 193 14.77 -37.61 -46.45
N THR A 194 15.25 -37.96 -47.63
CA THR A 194 15.38 -37.13 -48.83
C THR A 194 14.00 -36.79 -49.42
N GLY A 195 13.22 -35.95 -48.74
CA GLY A 195 11.97 -35.38 -49.23
C GLY A 195 11.98 -33.85 -49.17
N GLU A 196 11.20 -33.20 -50.03
CA GLU A 196 10.96 -31.75 -49.91
C GLU A 196 10.26 -31.46 -48.57
N VAL A 197 11.02 -30.93 -47.61
CA VAL A 197 10.49 -30.49 -46.31
C VAL A 197 9.59 -29.29 -46.53
N ALA A 198 8.32 -29.40 -46.14
CA ALA A 198 7.35 -28.31 -46.17
C ALA A 198 7.07 -27.82 -44.76
N ILE A 199 7.08 -26.51 -44.55
CA ILE A 199 6.87 -25.86 -43.25
C ILE A 199 5.55 -25.08 -43.30
N PRO A 200 4.63 -25.26 -42.32
CA PRO A 200 3.36 -24.57 -42.32
C PRO A 200 3.51 -23.14 -41.80
N LEU A 201 3.00 -22.19 -42.60
CA LEU A 201 2.80 -20.81 -42.20
C LEU A 201 1.33 -20.55 -41.90
N THR A 202 1.09 -19.93 -40.75
CA THR A 202 -0.20 -19.46 -40.27
C THR A 202 -0.12 -17.95 -40.07
N ARG A 203 -1.21 -17.30 -39.65
CA ARG A 203 -1.20 -15.85 -39.40
C ARG A 203 -0.28 -15.42 -38.26
N THR A 204 0.03 -16.33 -37.34
CA THR A 204 0.85 -16.08 -36.15
C THR A 204 2.27 -16.62 -36.27
N SER A 205 2.56 -17.38 -37.33
CA SER A 205 3.91 -17.80 -37.66
C SER A 205 4.48 -17.07 -38.88
N TRP A 206 5.80 -17.02 -38.94
CA TRP A 206 6.53 -16.43 -40.04
C TRP A 206 7.82 -17.20 -40.31
N PHE A 207 8.31 -17.05 -41.53
CA PHE A 207 9.62 -17.53 -41.95
C PHE A 207 10.48 -16.31 -42.31
N THR A 208 11.65 -16.18 -41.72
CA THR A 208 12.58 -15.10 -42.04
C THR A 208 13.63 -15.61 -43.01
N LEU A 209 13.68 -15.00 -44.19
CA LEU A 209 14.68 -15.29 -45.22
C LEU A 209 15.85 -14.34 -45.08
N PHE A 210 17.05 -14.90 -44.94
CA PHE A 210 18.30 -14.15 -44.92
C PHE A 210 18.77 -13.83 -46.34
N ASP A 211 18.51 -14.74 -47.28
CA ASP A 211 18.83 -14.62 -48.70
C ASP A 211 17.59 -14.76 -49.59
N ALA A 212 17.72 -14.34 -50.85
CA ALA A 212 16.64 -14.52 -51.82
C ALA A 212 16.45 -16.00 -52.13
N ALA A 213 15.23 -16.51 -51.96
CA ALA A 213 14.90 -17.92 -52.17
C ALA A 213 13.60 -18.08 -52.96
N THR A 214 13.58 -19.07 -53.86
CA THR A 214 12.36 -19.47 -54.57
C THR A 214 11.64 -20.52 -53.75
N LEU A 215 10.42 -20.19 -53.30
CA LEU A 215 9.62 -21.06 -52.46
C LEU A 215 8.28 -21.35 -53.14
N SER A 216 7.83 -22.59 -53.02
CA SER A 216 6.50 -23.02 -53.47
C SER A 216 5.55 -23.10 -52.28
N GLY A 217 4.36 -22.50 -52.42
CA GLY A 217 3.28 -22.58 -51.45
C GLY A 217 2.25 -23.62 -51.85
N GLN A 218 1.82 -24.48 -50.92
CA GLN A 218 0.74 -25.45 -51.13
C GLN A 218 -0.30 -25.37 -50.00
N SER A 219 -1.56 -25.72 -50.29
CA SER A 219 -2.58 -25.87 -49.26
C SER A 219 -2.50 -27.25 -48.61
N SER A 220 -2.99 -27.37 -47.38
CA SER A 220 -3.10 -28.68 -46.70
C SER A 220 -3.92 -29.68 -47.51
N GLU A 221 -4.94 -29.22 -48.23
CA GLU A 221 -5.75 -30.09 -49.12
C GLU A 221 -4.93 -30.61 -50.30
N ALA A 222 -4.05 -29.79 -50.89
CA ALA A 222 -3.18 -30.21 -51.98
C ALA A 222 -2.19 -31.28 -51.53
N LEU A 223 -1.57 -31.08 -50.36
CA LEU A 223 -0.69 -32.07 -49.73
C LEU A 223 -1.43 -33.35 -49.32
N ALA A 224 -2.68 -33.24 -48.85
CA ALA A 224 -3.51 -34.40 -48.52
C ALA A 224 -3.82 -35.25 -49.77
N ARG A 225 -4.10 -34.61 -50.92
CA ARG A 225 -4.30 -35.31 -52.20
C ARG A 225 -3.04 -36.00 -52.72
N GLN A 226 -1.86 -35.45 -52.41
CA GLN A 226 -0.56 -36.01 -52.77
C GLN A 226 -0.06 -37.08 -51.79
N GLY A 227 -0.74 -37.27 -50.65
CA GLY A 227 -0.32 -38.20 -49.60
C GLY A 227 0.88 -37.73 -48.76
N THR A 228 1.27 -36.46 -48.87
CA THR A 228 2.47 -35.89 -48.22
C THR A 228 2.14 -35.05 -46.98
N LEU A 229 0.86 -34.82 -46.67
CA LEU A 229 0.43 -33.99 -45.52
C LEU A 229 0.87 -34.55 -44.15
N LEU A 230 0.66 -35.84 -43.89
CA LEU A 230 1.00 -36.42 -42.57
C LEU A 230 2.52 -36.45 -42.32
N PRO A 231 3.37 -36.83 -43.29
CA PRO A 231 4.82 -36.67 -43.16
C PRO A 231 5.27 -35.22 -42.92
N ALA A 232 4.66 -34.25 -43.62
CA ALA A 232 4.94 -32.84 -43.41
C ALA A 232 4.54 -32.37 -42.00
N LEU A 233 3.39 -32.82 -41.50
CA LEU A 233 2.92 -32.56 -40.14
C LEU A 233 3.88 -33.11 -39.08
N ALA A 234 4.31 -34.38 -39.21
CA ALA A 234 5.28 -34.98 -38.30
C ALA A 234 6.61 -34.22 -38.29
N THR A 235 7.05 -33.73 -39.44
CA THR A 235 8.26 -32.89 -39.55
C THR A 235 8.06 -31.55 -38.81
N PHE A 236 6.89 -30.91 -38.97
CA PHE A 236 6.57 -29.69 -38.24
C PHE A 236 6.52 -29.87 -36.72
N HIS A 237 6.02 -31.00 -36.21
CA HIS A 237 6.00 -31.23 -34.76
C HIS A 237 7.39 -31.21 -34.13
N LYS A 238 8.42 -31.72 -34.83
CA LYS A 238 9.81 -31.62 -34.39
C LYS A 238 10.29 -30.16 -34.31
N VAL A 239 9.95 -29.36 -35.33
CA VAL A 239 10.24 -27.91 -35.35
C VAL A 239 9.55 -27.20 -34.18
N ALA A 240 8.28 -27.55 -33.92
CA ALA A 240 7.50 -26.98 -32.83
C ALA A 240 8.12 -27.26 -31.45
N PHE A 241 8.61 -28.49 -31.21
CA PHE A 241 9.32 -28.81 -29.97
C PHE A 241 10.65 -28.08 -29.83
N GLY A 242 11.43 -27.97 -30.91
CA GLY A 242 12.66 -27.18 -30.92
C GLY A 242 12.40 -25.70 -30.57
N LEU A 243 11.37 -25.11 -31.16
CA LEU A 243 10.98 -23.72 -30.90
C LEU A 243 10.53 -23.50 -29.45
N GLU A 244 9.72 -24.41 -28.91
CA GLU A 244 9.23 -24.31 -27.54
C GLU A 244 10.36 -24.44 -26.50
N ARG A 245 11.38 -25.26 -26.79
CA ARG A 245 12.57 -25.36 -25.94
C ARG A 245 13.33 -24.03 -25.85
N VAL A 246 13.47 -23.34 -26.99
CA VAL A 246 14.08 -22.00 -27.04
C VAL A 246 13.23 -20.99 -26.28
N ASN A 247 11.91 -21.01 -26.46
CA ASN A 247 10.97 -20.12 -25.76
C ASN A 247 11.08 -20.26 -24.23
N ARG A 248 11.13 -21.48 -23.71
CA ARG A 248 11.26 -21.74 -22.27
C ARG A 248 12.57 -21.21 -21.70
N ARG A 249 13.68 -21.35 -22.43
CA ARG A 249 14.98 -20.78 -22.02
C ARG A 249 14.94 -19.26 -21.95
N LEU A 250 14.31 -18.62 -22.94
CA LEU A 250 14.15 -17.17 -22.93
C LEU A 250 13.27 -16.69 -21.78
N ALA A 251 12.19 -17.41 -21.45
CA ALA A 251 11.35 -17.08 -20.31
C ALA A 251 12.13 -17.09 -18.98
N VAL A 252 12.99 -18.09 -18.76
CA VAL A 252 13.85 -18.15 -17.56
C VAL A 252 14.83 -16.97 -17.50
N VAL A 253 15.40 -16.56 -18.64
CA VAL A 253 16.31 -15.42 -18.72
C VAL A 253 15.57 -14.10 -18.45
N ASP A 254 14.36 -13.95 -18.97
CA ASP A 254 13.53 -12.75 -18.77
C ASP A 254 13.10 -12.59 -17.31
N ASP A 255 12.72 -13.67 -16.64
CA ASP A 255 12.40 -13.67 -15.21
C ASP A 255 13.61 -13.24 -14.36
N ALA A 256 14.81 -13.77 -14.67
CA ALA A 256 16.05 -13.37 -13.99
C ALA A 256 16.39 -11.89 -14.25
N ASN A 257 16.12 -11.37 -15.44
CA ASN A 257 16.33 -9.96 -15.77
C ASN A 257 15.34 -9.05 -15.05
N LEU A 258 14.09 -9.46 -14.93
CA LEU A 258 13.06 -8.75 -14.17
C LEU A 258 13.44 -8.63 -12.68
N GLU A 259 13.88 -9.74 -12.07
CA GLU A 259 14.32 -9.74 -10.67
C GLU A 259 15.52 -8.82 -10.42
N ARG A 260 16.50 -8.82 -11.34
CA ARG A 260 17.64 -7.90 -11.29
C ARG A 260 17.21 -6.43 -11.42
N ALA A 261 16.26 -6.14 -12.31
CA ALA A 261 15.75 -4.78 -12.50
C ALA A 261 15.02 -4.27 -11.25
N LEU A 262 14.16 -5.09 -10.63
CA LEU A 262 13.48 -4.77 -9.38
C LEU A 262 14.47 -4.51 -8.24
N THR A 263 15.51 -5.35 -8.12
CA THR A 263 16.56 -5.19 -7.10
C THR A 263 17.33 -3.89 -7.28
N ARG A 264 17.70 -3.54 -8.51
CA ARG A 264 18.37 -2.26 -8.82
C ARG A 264 17.49 -1.06 -8.47
N SER A 265 16.22 -1.09 -8.88
CA SER A 265 15.25 -0.04 -8.58
C SER A 265 15.09 0.18 -7.07
N ARG A 266 15.00 -0.90 -6.29
CA ARG A 266 14.93 -0.84 -4.83
C ARG A 266 16.17 -0.19 -4.21
N ARG A 267 17.38 -0.55 -4.66
CA ARG A 267 18.63 0.05 -4.17
C ARG A 267 18.73 1.54 -4.51
N THR A 268 18.31 1.93 -5.71
CA THR A 268 18.29 3.36 -6.08
C THR A 268 17.28 4.16 -5.26
N ALA A 269 16.09 3.61 -5.01
CA ALA A 269 15.08 4.24 -4.17
C ALA A 269 15.54 4.36 -2.71
N GLU A 270 16.20 3.32 -2.18
CA GLU A 270 16.78 3.33 -0.83
C GLU A 270 17.89 4.39 -0.70
N THR A 271 18.77 4.49 -1.70
CA THR A 271 19.87 5.49 -1.69
C THR A 271 19.32 6.91 -1.75
N ALA A 272 18.32 7.15 -2.60
CA ALA A 272 17.64 8.45 -2.69
C ALA A 272 16.87 8.80 -1.40
N ALA A 273 16.25 7.81 -0.75
CA ALA A 273 15.59 8.00 0.54
C ALA A 273 16.59 8.34 1.65
N ARG A 274 17.75 7.66 1.70
CA ARG A 274 18.82 7.96 2.65
C ARG A 274 19.38 9.38 2.47
N GLN A 275 19.66 9.80 1.24
CA GLN A 275 20.09 11.18 0.97
C GLN A 275 19.05 12.23 1.39
N LYS A 276 17.76 11.97 1.15
CA LYS A 276 16.69 12.87 1.62
C LYS A 276 16.58 12.92 3.15
N LEU A 277 16.84 11.79 3.83
CA LEU A 277 16.87 11.74 5.31
C LEU A 277 18.07 12.51 5.88
N PHE A 278 19.24 12.45 5.24
CA PHE A 278 20.41 13.25 5.67
C PHE A 278 20.16 14.75 5.53
N ASN A 279 19.51 15.20 4.45
CA ASN A 279 19.14 16.62 4.28
C ASN A 279 18.07 17.11 5.26
N ILE A 280 17.36 16.22 5.96
CA ILE A 280 16.43 16.59 7.05
C ILE A 280 17.18 16.75 8.38
N TYR A 281 18.35 16.09 8.52
CA TYR A 281 19.21 16.20 9.69
C TYR A 281 20.19 17.38 9.64
N ASP A 282 20.47 17.94 8.45
CA ASP A 282 21.17 19.22 8.31
C ASP A 282 20.27 20.37 8.77
N LEU A 283 20.16 20.51 10.09
CA LEU A 283 19.88 21.77 10.75
C LEU A 283 21.13 22.65 10.52
N PRO A 284 21.07 23.71 9.69
CA PRO A 284 22.22 24.57 9.51
C PRO A 284 22.40 25.36 10.82
N PHE A 285 23.37 24.93 11.62
CA PHE A 285 23.91 25.74 12.72
C PHE A 285 25.43 25.69 12.68
N ASP A 286 26.00 26.48 11.77
CA ASP A 286 27.35 27.01 11.92
C ASP A 286 27.27 28.15 12.94
N GLY A 287 27.27 27.79 14.22
CA GLY A 287 27.37 28.74 15.31
C GLY A 287 28.64 28.47 16.09
N ASP A 288 29.76 28.93 15.56
CA ASP A 288 31.04 29.07 16.28
C ASP A 288 30.98 30.22 17.31
N SER A 289 29.82 30.43 17.95
CA SER A 289 29.65 31.39 19.03
C SER A 289 29.96 30.69 20.35
N GLY A 290 31.14 31.00 20.89
CA GLY A 290 31.70 30.47 22.14
C GLY A 290 30.93 30.78 23.42
N ALA A 291 29.61 30.56 23.44
CA ALA A 291 28.86 30.44 24.68
C ALA A 291 29.21 29.10 25.32
N GLU A 292 29.87 29.15 26.47
CA GLU A 292 30.21 27.98 27.28
C GLU A 292 28.98 27.04 27.36
N GLY A 293 29.15 25.75 27.07
CA GLY A 293 28.05 24.76 27.05
C GLY A 293 27.23 24.69 28.35
N THR A 294 27.71 25.31 29.43
CA THR A 294 27.02 25.54 30.70
C THR A 294 25.81 26.48 30.57
N ALA A 295 25.90 27.58 29.81
CA ALA A 295 24.82 28.56 29.70
C ALA A 295 23.61 28.02 28.91
N LEU A 296 23.87 27.26 27.84
CA LEU A 296 22.83 26.57 27.07
C LEU A 296 22.16 25.48 27.90
N ALA A 297 22.94 24.68 28.61
CA ALA A 297 22.45 23.68 29.54
C ALA A 297 21.56 24.28 30.64
N ASP A 298 21.97 25.40 31.23
CA ASP A 298 21.20 26.10 32.27
C ASP A 298 19.88 26.68 31.71
N ALA A 299 19.90 27.27 30.51
CA ALA A 299 18.70 27.72 29.83
C ALA A 299 17.71 26.57 29.62
N LEU A 300 18.19 25.42 29.12
CA LEU A 300 17.38 24.23 28.90
C LEU A 300 16.86 23.64 30.22
N GLN A 301 17.64 23.64 31.31
CA GLN A 301 17.15 23.20 32.62
C GLN A 301 16.03 24.10 33.16
N ILE A 302 16.14 25.43 32.97
CA ILE A 302 15.07 26.37 33.37
C ILE A 302 13.78 26.06 32.60
N ILE A 303 13.89 25.85 31.29
CA ILE A 303 12.77 25.47 30.42
C ILE A 303 12.21 24.10 30.83
N GLY A 304 13.09 23.13 31.10
CA GLY A 304 12.75 21.76 31.49
C GLY A 304 11.96 21.70 32.79
N ARG A 305 12.37 22.48 33.81
CA ARG A 305 11.62 22.62 35.06
C ARG A 305 10.21 23.19 34.85
N ARG A 306 10.04 24.09 33.89
CA ARG A 306 8.74 24.70 33.57
C ARG A 306 7.83 23.73 32.79
N GLU A 307 8.36 23.08 31.76
CA GLU A 307 7.58 22.21 30.86
C GLU A 307 7.53 20.74 31.32
N GLY A 308 8.23 20.38 32.40
CA GLY A 308 8.29 19.01 32.90
C GLY A 308 9.14 18.10 32.00
N ILE A 309 10.19 18.66 31.38
CA ILE A 309 11.11 17.95 30.48
C ILE A 309 12.44 17.74 31.21
N GLU A 310 12.91 16.50 31.22
CA GLU A 310 14.25 16.16 31.73
C GLU A 310 15.26 16.22 30.57
N PHE A 311 16.07 17.28 30.54
CA PHE A 311 17.16 17.39 29.59
C PHE A 311 18.40 16.66 30.12
N LYS A 312 18.83 15.63 29.39
CA LYS A 312 20.06 14.87 29.64
C LYS A 312 21.21 15.55 28.92
N ILE A 313 22.12 16.15 29.69
CA ILE A 313 23.31 16.81 29.16
C ILE A 313 24.41 15.73 29.03
N PRO A 314 24.85 15.38 27.82
CA PRO A 314 25.87 14.36 27.63
C PRO A 314 27.20 14.79 28.27
N ALA A 315 27.83 13.88 29.03
CA ALA A 315 29.11 14.15 29.68
C ALA A 315 30.23 14.28 28.65
N ARG A 316 31.00 15.37 28.72
CA ARG A 316 32.14 15.63 27.86
C ARG A 316 33.26 14.64 28.19
N ARG A 317 33.70 13.84 27.21
CA ARG A 317 34.85 12.93 27.35
C ARG A 317 36.21 13.60 27.09
N ASP A 318 36.23 14.69 26.33
CA ASP A 318 37.45 15.43 25.95
C ASP A 318 37.25 16.96 26.04
N PRO A 319 38.06 17.69 26.83
CA PRO A 319 38.01 19.16 26.93
C PRO A 319 38.32 19.92 25.64
N SER A 320 38.87 19.25 24.61
CA SER A 320 39.26 19.87 23.33
C SER A 320 38.21 19.72 22.20
N ALA A 321 37.17 18.90 22.38
CA ALA A 321 36.14 18.68 21.38
C ALA A 321 35.16 19.87 21.24
N THR A 322 34.52 20.01 20.08
CA THR A 322 33.49 21.02 19.76
C THR A 322 32.44 21.15 20.89
N PRO A 323 31.93 22.36 21.21
CA PRO A 323 30.89 22.54 22.22
C PRO A 323 29.68 21.64 21.97
N VAL A 324 29.08 21.12 23.05
CA VAL A 324 27.85 20.31 22.96
C VAL A 324 26.73 21.19 22.38
N GLY A 325 26.26 20.85 21.20
CA GLY A 325 25.23 21.58 20.50
C GLY A 325 23.84 21.31 21.08
N LEU A 326 22.87 22.15 20.71
CA LEU A 326 21.46 21.93 21.04
C LEU A 326 20.98 20.55 20.57
N VAL A 327 21.40 20.12 19.38
CA VAL A 327 21.02 18.83 18.77
C VAL A 327 21.51 17.65 19.62
N ASP A 328 22.76 17.69 20.10
CA ASP A 328 23.33 16.64 20.94
C ASP A 328 22.55 16.45 22.25
N ILE A 329 22.12 17.56 22.86
CA ILE A 329 21.31 17.54 24.08
C ILE A 329 19.92 16.98 23.77
N LEU A 330 19.30 17.39 22.66
CA LEU A 330 17.98 16.91 22.27
C LEU A 330 17.97 15.41 21.95
N ASP A 331 18.98 14.92 21.24
CA ASP A 331 19.13 13.50 20.91
C ASP A 331 19.41 12.66 22.17
N ALA A 332 20.32 13.11 23.03
CA ALA A 332 20.60 12.44 24.31
C ALA A 332 19.37 12.43 25.25
N SER A 333 18.55 13.48 25.20
CA SER A 333 17.32 13.59 25.99
C SER A 333 16.13 12.87 25.36
N GLY A 334 16.19 12.55 24.06
CA GLY A 334 15.05 12.04 23.30
C GLY A 334 13.90 13.03 23.21
N VAL A 335 14.20 14.34 23.15
CA VAL A 335 13.24 15.44 23.16
C VAL A 335 13.11 16.04 21.76
N ARG A 336 11.89 16.22 21.28
CA ARG A 336 11.62 16.90 20.01
C ARG A 336 11.52 18.41 20.22
N ALA A 337 12.06 19.15 19.25
CA ALA A 337 11.95 20.59 19.19
C ALA A 337 11.34 21.04 17.87
N ARG A 338 10.63 22.18 17.89
CA ARG A 338 10.24 22.91 16.69
C ARG A 338 10.82 24.31 16.70
N ARG A 339 11.15 24.80 15.51
CA ARG A 339 11.53 26.20 15.31
C ARG A 339 10.29 27.07 15.15
N VAL A 340 10.26 28.19 15.85
CA VAL A 340 9.20 29.19 15.78
C VAL A 340 9.81 30.56 15.46
N ARG A 341 9.06 31.38 14.73
CA ARG A 341 9.50 32.73 14.38
C ARG A 341 8.90 33.74 15.35
N LEU A 342 9.74 34.63 15.88
CA LEU A 342 9.39 35.64 16.86
C LEU A 342 9.13 37.00 16.21
N ARG A 343 8.23 37.06 15.22
CA ARG A 343 7.92 38.31 14.51
C ARG A 343 7.23 39.31 15.43
N GLN A 344 7.68 40.57 15.39
CA GLN A 344 7.07 41.62 16.20
C GLN A 344 5.59 41.88 15.90
N GLU A 345 5.20 41.77 14.62
CA GLU A 345 3.82 41.96 14.15
C GLU A 345 2.83 41.07 14.92
N ASP A 346 3.25 39.87 15.30
CA ASP A 346 2.46 38.89 16.03
C ASP A 346 2.30 39.22 17.52
N ARG A 347 3.05 40.22 18.04
CA ARG A 347 3.09 40.63 19.46
C ARG A 347 3.22 39.44 20.41
N TRP A 348 4.07 38.47 20.05
CA TRP A 348 4.20 37.18 20.71
C TRP A 348 4.49 37.28 22.23
N TRP A 349 5.13 38.37 22.68
CA TRP A 349 5.40 38.63 24.10
C TRP A 349 4.14 38.87 24.95
N ARG A 350 2.98 39.16 24.34
CA ARG A 350 1.66 39.21 24.99
C ARG A 350 0.91 37.89 24.95
N GLY A 351 1.45 36.93 24.20
CA GLY A 351 0.97 35.56 24.21
C GLY A 351 1.48 34.80 25.43
N ASP A 352 1.13 33.52 25.44
CA ASP A 352 1.56 32.58 26.47
C ASP A 352 1.79 31.19 25.88
N SER A 353 2.33 31.12 24.66
CA SER A 353 2.88 29.87 24.11
C SER A 353 3.88 29.21 25.09
N ASN A 354 4.17 27.92 24.91
CA ASN A 354 5.06 27.17 25.81
C ASN A 354 6.40 27.89 26.03
N ALA A 355 7.15 27.46 27.05
CA ALA A 355 8.51 27.93 27.23
C ALA A 355 9.36 27.73 25.97
N MET A 356 10.15 28.75 25.63
CA MET A 356 10.98 28.76 24.42
C MET A 356 12.43 29.07 24.78
N LEU A 357 13.35 28.53 23.99
CA LEU A 357 14.75 28.95 23.96
C LEU A 357 14.91 29.95 22.82
N ALA A 358 15.33 31.17 23.15
CA ALA A 358 15.71 32.17 22.16
C ALA A 358 17.19 32.53 22.33
N PHE A 359 17.73 33.28 21.38
CA PHE A 359 19.09 33.77 21.43
C PHE A 359 19.10 35.29 21.37
N ARG A 360 20.06 35.92 22.05
CA ARG A 360 20.28 37.36 21.94
C ARG A 360 20.90 37.66 20.56
N ALA A 361 20.38 38.69 19.89
CA ALA A 361 20.89 39.10 18.57
C ALA A 361 22.36 39.57 18.65
N GLU A 362 22.72 40.23 19.74
CA GLU A 362 24.10 40.55 20.09
C GLU A 362 24.73 39.39 20.87
N GLY A 363 25.79 38.79 20.34
CA GLY A 363 26.60 37.78 21.04
C GLY A 363 26.06 36.34 21.03
N GLY A 364 24.83 36.10 20.58
CA GLY A 364 24.29 34.73 20.40
C GLY A 364 24.06 33.97 21.70
N GLU A 365 23.95 34.67 22.84
CA GLU A 365 23.76 34.03 24.14
C GLU A 365 22.37 33.38 24.25
N PRO A 366 22.27 32.14 24.77
CA PRO A 366 21.00 31.46 24.97
C PRO A 366 20.20 32.09 26.11
N VAL A 367 18.90 32.29 25.91
CA VAL A 367 17.99 32.84 26.92
C VAL A 367 16.69 32.04 26.99
N ALA A 368 16.20 31.83 28.21
CA ALA A 368 14.95 31.11 28.43
C ALA A 368 13.76 32.08 28.46
N LEU A 369 12.78 31.86 27.59
CA LEU A 369 11.53 32.62 27.52
C LEU A 369 10.41 31.83 28.20
N LEU A 370 9.92 32.32 29.34
CA LEU A 370 8.84 31.66 30.07
C LEU A 370 7.53 32.47 30.01
N PRO A 371 6.39 31.84 29.70
CA PRO A 371 5.08 32.50 29.74
C PRO A 371 4.62 32.74 31.19
N GLY A 372 4.18 33.96 31.48
CA GLY A 372 3.58 34.35 32.75
C GLY A 372 2.09 33.98 32.86
N LEU A 373 1.56 34.04 34.10
CA LEU A 373 0.18 33.67 34.45
C LEU A 373 -0.91 34.47 33.73
N PHE A 374 -0.61 35.66 33.21
CA PHE A 374 -1.58 36.58 32.61
C PHE A 374 -1.19 37.03 31.18
N GLY A 375 -0.48 36.19 30.41
CA GLY A 375 -0.16 36.51 29.01
C GLY A 375 0.98 37.51 28.86
N SER A 376 2.07 37.30 29.59
CA SER A 376 3.30 38.07 29.32
C SER A 376 4.54 37.21 29.49
N TYR A 377 5.45 37.28 28.53
CA TYR A 377 6.70 36.56 28.59
C TYR A 377 7.71 37.23 29.51
N ARG A 378 8.47 36.40 30.23
CA ARG A 378 9.66 36.79 30.96
C ARG A 378 10.88 36.10 30.34
N GLN A 379 11.89 36.89 30.06
CA GLN A 379 13.22 36.41 29.71
C GLN A 379 13.97 36.11 31.01
N ILE A 380 14.50 34.90 31.13
CA ILE A 380 15.40 34.52 32.20
C ILE A 380 16.77 34.30 31.58
N ASP A 381 17.72 35.10 32.04
CA ASP A 381 19.12 34.96 31.70
C ASP A 381 19.73 33.79 32.52
N PRO A 382 20.35 32.79 31.87
CA PRO A 382 20.95 31.64 32.56
C PRO A 382 22.05 32.02 33.55
N ALA A 383 22.86 33.04 33.23
CA ALA A 383 24.01 33.44 34.03
C ALA A 383 23.57 34.17 35.32
N SER A 384 22.62 35.10 35.18
CA SER A 384 22.15 35.90 36.32
C SER A 384 20.95 35.30 37.04
N LYS A 385 20.27 34.30 36.46
CA LYS A 385 19.00 33.69 36.91
C LYS A 385 17.90 34.70 37.22
N ARG A 386 18.02 35.93 36.70
CA ARG A 386 17.05 37.01 36.90
C ARG A 386 16.02 36.99 35.77
N GLY A 387 14.75 37.04 36.16
CA GLY A 387 13.64 37.13 35.23
C GLY A 387 13.26 38.59 34.95
N THR A 388 13.36 39.02 33.70
CA THR A 388 12.92 40.33 33.23
C THR A 388 11.73 40.20 32.29
N ARG A 389 10.73 41.09 32.43
CA ARG A 389 9.58 41.13 31.52
C ARG A 389 10.03 41.57 30.12
N ILE A 390 9.49 40.91 29.09
CA ILE A 390 9.69 41.30 27.69
C ILE A 390 8.73 42.43 27.32
N THR A 391 9.32 43.50 26.78
CA THR A 391 8.66 44.62 26.12
C THR A 391 8.97 44.57 24.62
N ALA A 392 8.31 45.39 23.80
CA ALA A 392 8.59 45.44 22.35
C ALA A 392 10.09 45.69 22.09
N ASP A 393 10.68 46.69 22.75
CA ASP A 393 12.10 47.03 22.60
C ASP A 393 13.07 45.89 22.97
N ARG A 394 12.66 45.01 23.90
CA ARG A 394 13.47 43.84 24.29
C ARG A 394 13.25 42.64 23.38
N ALA A 395 12.10 42.57 22.71
CA ALA A 395 11.86 41.55 21.70
C ALA A 395 12.78 41.77 20.48
N ASP A 396 13.11 43.02 20.14
CA ASP A 396 14.09 43.36 19.08
C ASP A 396 15.52 42.96 19.40
N ALA A 397 15.86 42.84 20.69
CA ALA A 397 17.18 42.40 21.11
C ALA A 397 17.39 40.88 20.98
N LEU A 398 16.38 40.14 20.54
CA LEU A 398 16.42 38.68 20.33
C LEU A 398 16.47 38.36 18.84
N THR A 399 16.97 37.17 18.51
CA THR A 399 16.89 36.63 17.16
C THR A 399 15.43 36.35 16.76
N ASP A 400 15.14 36.46 15.46
CA ASP A 400 13.83 36.16 14.88
C ASP A 400 13.40 34.69 15.01
N GLU A 401 14.31 33.80 15.42
CA GLU A 401 14.05 32.39 15.60
C GLU A 401 14.19 31.97 17.07
N ALA A 402 13.27 31.12 17.51
CA ALA A 402 13.31 30.46 18.81
C ALA A 402 12.92 28.98 18.69
N TRP A 403 13.22 28.23 19.73
CA TRP A 403 12.97 26.80 19.81
C TRP A 403 11.94 26.50 20.89
N MET A 404 10.94 25.71 20.54
CA MET A 404 9.95 25.20 21.47
C MET A 404 10.09 23.69 21.60
N PHE A 405 9.99 23.19 22.82
CA PHE A 405 10.22 21.77 23.12
C PHE A 405 8.93 21.07 23.49
N TYR A 406 8.83 19.81 23.09
CA TYR A 406 7.71 18.95 23.41
C TYR A 406 8.10 17.94 24.46
N ARG A 407 7.22 17.72 25.44
CA ARG A 407 7.38 16.67 26.44
C ARG A 407 7.10 15.32 25.78
N SER A 408 8.09 14.46 25.74
CA SER A 408 7.96 13.10 25.23
C SER A 408 7.34 12.16 26.28
N LEU A 409 6.68 11.11 25.80
CA LEU A 409 6.22 10.02 26.67
C LEU A 409 7.42 9.21 27.21
N PRO A 410 7.30 8.63 28.42
CA PRO A 410 8.31 7.72 28.95
C PRO A 410 8.64 6.60 27.93
N PRO A 411 9.91 6.15 27.87
CA PRO A 411 10.30 5.05 26.99
C PRO A 411 9.70 3.69 27.42
N GLU A 412 9.21 3.59 28.66
CA GLU A 412 8.58 2.42 29.27
C GLU A 412 7.08 2.31 28.94
N ASP A 413 6.35 1.44 29.65
CA ASP A 413 4.91 1.27 29.52
C ASP A 413 4.18 2.51 30.04
N VAL A 414 3.44 3.18 29.14
CA VAL A 414 2.72 4.42 29.44
C VAL A 414 1.48 4.11 30.26
N GLN A 415 1.39 4.71 31.46
CA GLN A 415 0.20 4.59 32.29
C GLN A 415 -0.81 5.73 31.99
N PRO A 416 -2.12 5.52 32.21
CA PRO A 416 -3.12 6.59 32.06
C PRO A 416 -2.83 7.82 32.92
N SER A 417 -2.17 7.66 34.07
CA SER A 417 -1.73 8.75 34.94
C SER A 417 -0.67 9.64 34.29
N ASP A 418 0.20 9.08 33.44
CA ASP A 418 1.23 9.84 32.74
C ASP A 418 0.60 10.76 31.68
N LEU A 419 -0.42 10.26 30.98
CA LEU A 419 -1.21 11.05 30.03
C LEU A 419 -1.94 12.19 30.74
N LEU A 420 -2.59 11.91 31.88
CA LEU A 420 -3.27 12.94 32.66
C LEU A 420 -2.29 13.98 33.20
N SER A 421 -1.10 13.56 33.67
CA SER A 421 -0.03 14.45 34.11
C SER A 421 0.41 15.38 32.98
N ILE A 422 0.63 14.85 31.77
CA ILE A 422 1.04 15.63 30.59
C ILE A 422 -0.06 16.62 30.16
N ALA A 423 -1.33 16.20 30.20
CA ALA A 423 -2.47 17.05 29.85
C ALA A 423 -2.64 18.24 30.81
N LEU A 424 -2.56 17.98 32.13
CA LEU A 424 -2.77 18.99 33.16
C LEU A 424 -1.53 19.86 33.44
N HIS A 425 -0.34 19.45 32.98
CA HIS A 425 0.91 20.16 33.26
C HIS A 425 0.88 21.59 32.73
N GLY A 426 1.17 22.58 33.58
CA GLY A 426 1.19 23.99 33.17
C GLY A 426 -0.18 24.61 32.88
N SER A 427 -1.29 23.87 33.04
CA SER A 427 -2.66 24.34 32.82
C SER A 427 -3.28 25.03 34.05
N GLY A 428 -2.53 25.17 35.15
CA GLY A 428 -3.04 25.74 36.40
C GLY A 428 -3.53 27.18 36.29
N ALA A 429 -2.96 27.99 35.38
CA ALA A 429 -3.45 29.35 35.12
C ALA A 429 -4.83 29.35 34.46
N ASP A 430 -5.07 28.43 33.52
CA ASP A 430 -6.36 28.29 32.85
C ASP A 430 -7.40 27.71 33.81
N LEU A 431 -7.03 26.74 34.66
CA LEU A 431 -7.89 26.22 35.72
C LEU A 431 -8.27 27.32 36.73
N ALA A 432 -7.32 28.16 37.14
CA ALA A 432 -7.61 29.29 38.02
C ALA A 432 -8.58 30.29 37.36
N ARG A 433 -8.43 30.59 36.07
CA ARG A 433 -9.37 31.45 35.31
C ARG A 433 -10.76 30.83 35.24
N LEU A 434 -10.84 29.51 35.01
CA LEU A 434 -12.10 28.77 35.03
C LEU A 434 -12.80 28.91 36.38
N VAL A 435 -12.08 28.68 37.49
CA VAL A 435 -12.65 28.80 38.84
C VAL A 435 -13.08 30.23 39.15
N ILE A 436 -12.23 31.22 38.86
CA ILE A 436 -12.51 32.64 39.14
C ILE A 436 -13.69 33.15 38.31
N ALA A 437 -13.84 32.72 37.06
CA ALA A 437 -14.94 33.14 36.20
C ALA A 437 -16.24 32.37 36.49
N GLY A 438 -16.14 31.06 36.70
CA GLY A 438 -17.31 30.20 36.76
C GLY A 438 -17.94 30.08 38.16
N LEU A 439 -17.22 30.33 39.27
CA LEU A 439 -17.88 30.40 40.59
C LEU A 439 -18.89 31.57 40.66
N PRO A 440 -18.51 32.83 40.34
CA PRO A 440 -19.48 33.93 40.30
C PRO A 440 -20.51 33.75 39.18
N GLY A 441 -20.10 33.21 38.02
CA GLY A 441 -21.02 32.90 36.93
C GLY A 441 -22.10 31.88 37.34
N GLY A 442 -21.73 30.86 38.12
CA GLY A 442 -22.65 29.88 38.69
C GLY A 442 -23.62 30.52 39.69
N LEU A 443 -23.13 31.38 40.59
CA LEU A 443 -23.97 32.13 41.53
C LEU A 443 -24.98 33.04 40.82
N ILE A 444 -24.55 33.75 39.76
CA ILE A 444 -25.43 34.62 38.98
C ILE A 444 -26.59 33.84 38.34
N LYS A 445 -26.34 32.60 37.89
CA LYS A 445 -27.41 31.73 37.34
C LYS A 445 -28.51 31.39 38.35
N LEU A 446 -28.25 31.54 39.65
CA LEU A 446 -29.23 31.30 40.72
C LEU A 446 -30.06 32.54 41.06
N LEU A 447 -29.62 33.73 40.65
CA LEU A 447 -30.31 35.00 40.93
C LEU A 447 -31.77 35.04 40.44
N PRO A 448 -32.16 34.48 39.29
CA PRO A 448 -33.56 34.47 38.87
C PRO A 448 -34.49 33.77 39.87
N ALA A 449 -34.05 32.64 40.45
CA ALA A 449 -34.84 31.90 41.45
C ALA A 449 -34.97 32.70 42.76
N VAL A 450 -33.87 33.31 43.22
CA VAL A 450 -33.86 34.17 44.41
C VAL A 450 -34.73 35.42 44.20
N ALA A 451 -34.63 36.05 43.04
CA ALA A 451 -35.41 37.23 42.69
C ALA A 451 -36.90 36.90 42.57
N LEU A 452 -37.26 35.73 42.02
CA LEU A 452 -38.64 35.27 41.99
C LEU A 452 -39.23 35.12 43.40
N GLY A 453 -38.48 34.51 44.32
CA GLY A 453 -38.88 34.40 45.73
C GLY A 453 -39.05 35.76 46.40
N PHE A 454 -38.11 36.69 46.16
CA PHE A 454 -38.17 38.05 46.68
C PHE A 454 -39.37 38.83 46.13
N VAL A 455 -39.59 38.82 44.81
CA VAL A 455 -40.72 39.50 44.18
C VAL A 455 -42.05 38.93 44.66
N ALA A 456 -42.17 37.60 44.79
CA ALA A 456 -43.37 36.95 45.31
C ALA A 456 -43.71 37.42 46.74
N SER A 457 -42.71 37.55 47.62
CA SER A 457 -42.92 38.08 48.98
C SER A 457 -43.39 39.54 49.00
N GLN A 458 -42.88 40.38 48.10
CA GLN A 458 -43.22 41.81 48.03
C GLN A 458 -44.63 42.05 47.46
N VAL A 459 -45.06 41.21 46.51
CA VAL A 459 -46.42 41.25 45.97
C VAL A 459 -47.46 40.90 47.04
N ALA A 460 -47.13 39.98 47.95
CA ALA A 460 -48.02 39.59 49.05
C ALA A 460 -48.24 40.70 50.09
N THR A 461 -47.29 41.61 50.29
CA THR A 461 -47.35 42.69 51.29
C THR A 461 -47.85 44.05 50.76
N GLY A 462 -48.23 44.14 49.48
CA GLY A 462 -48.64 45.39 48.80
C GLY A 462 -47.47 46.03 48.03
N ALA A 463 -47.36 45.71 46.74
CA ALA A 463 -46.19 45.99 45.92
C ALA A 463 -45.97 47.47 45.58
N ASN A 464 -44.71 47.92 45.62
CA ASN A 464 -44.25 49.19 45.05
C ASN A 464 -43.64 48.93 43.65
N ALA A 465 -44.19 49.53 42.59
CA ALA A 465 -43.71 49.38 41.22
C ALA A 465 -42.23 49.73 41.05
N ALA A 466 -41.72 50.68 41.85
CA ALA A 466 -40.30 51.06 41.83
C ALA A 466 -39.36 49.90 42.23
N ILE A 467 -39.79 49.04 43.17
CA ILE A 467 -39.00 47.88 43.61
C ILE A 467 -38.93 46.82 42.50
N LEU A 468 -40.05 46.56 41.81
CA LEU A 468 -40.06 45.63 40.68
C LEU A 468 -39.14 46.08 39.55
N HIS A 469 -39.18 47.38 39.21
CA HIS A 469 -38.27 47.94 38.20
C HIS A 469 -36.79 47.85 38.64
N ALA A 470 -36.48 48.14 39.91
CA ALA A 470 -35.12 48.01 40.44
C ALA A 470 -34.60 46.58 40.37
N VAL A 471 -35.42 45.58 40.74
CA VAL A 471 -35.07 44.16 40.63
C VAL A 471 -34.86 43.74 39.17
N ALA A 472 -35.73 44.19 38.25
CA ALA A 472 -35.58 43.90 36.82
C ALA A 472 -34.28 44.47 36.24
N VAL A 473 -33.95 45.72 36.56
CA VAL A 473 -32.69 46.37 36.12
C VAL A 473 -31.48 45.67 36.74
N ALA A 474 -31.54 45.31 38.02
CA ALA A 474 -30.47 44.58 38.69
C ALA A 474 -30.24 43.20 38.04
N LEU A 475 -31.31 42.44 37.78
CA LEU A 475 -31.23 41.15 37.08
C LEU A 475 -30.66 41.28 35.67
N ALA A 476 -31.04 42.33 34.93
CA ALA A 476 -30.47 42.59 33.61
C ALA A 476 -28.96 42.88 33.70
N GLY A 477 -28.54 43.69 34.67
CA GLY A 477 -27.12 43.99 34.93
C GLY A 477 -26.30 42.75 35.31
N PHE A 478 -26.82 41.92 36.22
CA PHE A 478 -26.20 40.65 36.57
C PHE A 478 -26.22 39.65 35.43
N GLY A 479 -27.26 39.64 34.58
CA GLY A 479 -27.31 38.84 33.36
C GLY A 479 -26.20 39.21 32.38
N LEU A 480 -25.95 40.51 32.18
CA LEU A 480 -24.84 41.00 31.35
C LEU A 480 -23.48 40.61 31.93
N LEU A 481 -23.29 40.76 33.25
CA LEU A 481 -22.09 40.29 33.94
C LEU A 481 -21.91 38.77 33.79
N GLY A 482 -22.98 38.01 33.93
CA GLY A 482 -23.00 36.55 33.73
C GLY A 482 -22.60 36.16 32.31
N ALA A 483 -23.06 36.89 31.29
CA ALA A 483 -22.65 36.67 29.91
C ALA A 483 -21.15 36.93 29.71
N LEU A 484 -20.60 38.01 30.28
CA LEU A 484 -19.15 38.31 30.22
C LEU A 484 -18.31 37.24 30.93
N LEU A 485 -18.74 36.79 32.11
CA LEU A 485 -18.07 35.71 32.84
C LEU A 485 -18.15 34.38 32.09
N HIS A 486 -19.27 34.11 31.42
CA HIS A 486 -19.41 32.92 30.57
C HIS A 486 -18.46 32.95 29.37
N LEU A 487 -18.27 34.11 28.72
CA LEU A 487 -17.28 34.27 27.65
C LEU A 487 -15.85 34.05 28.15
N LEU A 488 -15.53 34.53 29.36
CA LEU A 488 -14.23 34.29 29.98
C LEU A 488 -14.02 32.81 30.29
N GLN A 489 -15.06 32.15 30.81
CA GLN A 489 -15.06 30.73 31.11
C GLN A 489 -14.91 29.88 29.85
N SER A 490 -15.67 30.14 28.78
CA SER A 490 -15.59 29.39 27.52
C SER A 490 -14.24 29.59 26.83
N THR A 491 -13.68 30.80 26.88
CA THR A 491 -12.34 31.07 26.35
C THR A 491 -11.26 30.35 27.15
N ALA A 492 -11.34 30.37 28.50
CA ALA A 492 -10.42 29.63 29.35
C ALA A 492 -10.51 28.11 29.09
N MET A 493 -11.72 27.61 28.82
CA MET A 493 -11.96 26.20 28.53
C MET A 493 -11.35 25.76 27.20
N MET A 494 -11.64 26.49 26.13
CA MET A 494 -11.07 26.25 24.80
C MET A 494 -9.53 26.29 24.82
N ARG A 495 -8.94 27.15 25.66
CA ARG A 495 -7.48 27.22 25.84
C ARG A 495 -6.93 25.99 26.58
N PHE A 496 -7.63 25.53 27.61
CA PHE A 496 -7.29 24.31 28.33
C PHE A 496 -7.32 23.09 27.40
N GLU A 497 -8.40 22.93 26.64
CA GLU A 497 -8.59 21.84 25.67
C GLU A 497 -7.52 21.88 24.57
N GLY A 498 -7.33 23.03 23.92
CA GLY A 498 -6.37 23.17 22.82
C GLY A 498 -4.92 22.89 23.23
N ARG A 499 -4.51 23.32 24.43
CA ARG A 499 -3.17 23.01 24.97
C ARG A 499 -3.00 21.54 25.30
N SER A 500 -3.99 20.97 25.97
CA SER A 500 -3.98 19.56 26.35
C SER A 500 -3.92 18.68 25.10
N ALA A 501 -4.72 19.00 24.08
CA ALA A 501 -4.75 18.29 22.80
C ALA A 501 -3.39 18.37 22.09
N ALA A 502 -2.84 19.56 21.90
CA ALA A 502 -1.58 19.75 21.20
C ALA A 502 -0.40 19.00 21.88
N ARG A 503 -0.37 18.95 23.22
CA ARG A 503 0.65 18.22 23.97
C ARG A 503 0.51 16.71 23.84
N LEU A 504 -0.70 16.20 24.03
CA LEU A 504 -0.98 14.77 23.92
C LEU A 504 -0.71 14.26 22.50
N GLU A 505 -1.09 15.02 21.47
CA GLU A 505 -0.79 14.68 20.08
C GLU A 505 0.71 14.66 19.80
N ALA A 506 1.44 15.72 20.20
CA ALA A 506 2.88 15.79 19.98
C ALA A 506 3.61 14.62 20.68
N ALA A 507 3.19 14.29 21.90
CA ALA A 507 3.77 13.19 22.68
C ALA A 507 3.44 11.82 22.08
N PHE A 508 2.21 11.63 21.60
CA PHE A 508 1.78 10.42 20.91
C PHE A 508 2.56 10.20 19.61
N TRP A 509 2.65 11.21 18.74
CA TRP A 509 3.36 11.11 17.48
C TRP A 509 4.86 10.91 17.67
N ASP A 510 5.47 11.59 18.66
CA ASP A 510 6.86 11.33 19.02
C ASP A 510 7.08 9.87 19.43
N ARG A 511 6.22 9.32 20.29
CA ARG A 511 6.30 7.92 20.73
C ARG A 511 6.13 6.94 19.56
N LEU A 512 5.15 7.18 18.68
CA LEU A 512 4.90 6.35 17.51
C LEU A 512 6.11 6.31 16.57
N MET A 513 6.73 7.48 16.33
CA MET A 513 7.93 7.58 15.48
C MET A 513 9.19 7.00 16.13
N ARG A 514 9.24 6.90 17.46
CA ARG A 514 10.35 6.28 18.20
C ARG A 514 10.20 4.77 18.40
N LEU A 515 9.11 4.16 17.90
CA LEU A 515 8.94 2.71 17.99
C LEU A 515 10.02 1.97 17.21
N SER A 516 10.40 0.79 17.71
CA SER A 516 11.41 -0.03 17.04
C SER A 516 10.97 -0.45 15.63
N PRO A 517 11.90 -0.56 14.66
CA PRO A 517 11.58 -1.03 13.30
C PRO A 517 10.91 -2.41 13.28
N LYS A 518 11.16 -3.25 14.29
CA LYS A 518 10.53 -4.57 14.44
C LYS A 518 9.01 -4.46 14.65
N ILE A 519 8.57 -3.48 15.45
CA ILE A 519 7.15 -3.23 15.71
C ILE A 519 6.49 -2.59 14.49
N LEU A 520 7.17 -1.63 13.86
CA LEU A 520 6.65 -0.91 12.69
C LEU A 520 6.53 -1.80 11.45
N HIS A 521 7.48 -2.70 11.19
CA HIS A 521 7.39 -3.66 10.08
C HIS A 521 6.41 -4.80 10.34
N GLY A 522 6.12 -5.12 11.60
CA GLY A 522 5.20 -6.20 11.98
C GLY A 522 3.72 -5.84 11.87
N ARG A 523 3.37 -4.58 11.54
CA ARG A 523 1.98 -4.12 11.44
C ARG A 523 1.69 -3.42 10.11
N PRO A 524 0.55 -3.69 9.45
CA PRO A 524 0.09 -2.91 8.31
C PRO A 524 -0.03 -1.43 8.63
N ALA A 525 0.25 -0.56 7.65
CA ALA A 525 0.11 0.90 7.81
C ALA A 525 -1.33 1.32 8.16
N GLY A 526 -2.34 0.60 7.65
CA GLY A 526 -3.74 0.83 7.99
C GLY A 526 -4.06 0.58 9.48
N ASP A 527 -3.42 -0.40 10.09
CA ASP A 527 -3.63 -0.73 11.51
C ASP A 527 -3.00 0.33 12.42
N LEU A 528 -1.82 0.85 12.05
CA LEU A 528 -1.17 1.95 12.75
C LEU A 528 -1.98 3.24 12.64
N ALA A 529 -2.52 3.56 11.45
CA ALA A 529 -3.40 4.70 11.25
C ALA A 529 -4.68 4.57 12.09
N THR A 530 -5.29 3.39 12.11
CA THR A 530 -6.47 3.10 12.92
C THR A 530 -6.18 3.28 14.40
N SER A 531 -5.04 2.77 14.89
CA SER A 531 -4.62 2.93 16.28
C SER A 531 -4.42 4.40 16.67
N GLY A 532 -3.89 5.22 15.76
CA GLY A 532 -3.77 6.67 15.95
C GLY A 532 -5.12 7.37 16.04
N MET A 533 -6.08 7.00 15.17
CA MET A 533 -7.44 7.53 15.23
C MET A 533 -8.17 7.10 16.52
N THR A 534 -7.98 5.85 16.97
CA THR A 534 -8.56 5.39 18.24
C THR A 534 -8.03 6.21 19.42
N PHE A 535 -6.75 6.55 19.43
CA PHE A 535 -6.18 7.42 20.46
C PHE A 535 -6.77 8.84 20.43
N GLN A 536 -6.96 9.42 19.24
CA GLN A 536 -7.62 10.72 19.09
C GLN A 536 -9.06 10.70 19.60
N ASN A 537 -9.84 9.68 19.24
CA ASN A 537 -11.22 9.52 19.73
C ASN A 537 -11.27 9.34 21.25
N LEU A 538 -10.36 8.54 21.82
CA LEU A 538 -10.27 8.34 23.27
C LEU A 538 -9.92 9.65 23.98
N ARG A 539 -8.96 10.41 23.45
CA ARG A 539 -8.59 11.73 23.97
C ARG A 539 -9.79 12.67 23.93
N ASP A 540 -10.50 12.76 22.82
CA ASP A 540 -11.62 13.69 22.66
C ASP A 540 -12.75 13.36 23.63
N GLY A 541 -13.09 12.07 23.79
CA GLY A 541 -14.06 11.63 24.79
C GLY A 541 -13.61 11.93 26.23
N VAL A 542 -12.32 11.71 26.55
CA VAL A 542 -11.78 12.05 27.89
C VAL A 542 -11.81 13.57 28.13
N GLN A 543 -11.47 14.37 27.13
CA GLN A 543 -11.51 15.83 27.24
C GLN A 543 -12.93 16.33 27.47
N GLU A 544 -13.92 15.78 26.76
CA GLU A 544 -15.34 16.11 26.96
C GLU A 544 -15.83 15.74 28.37
N VAL A 545 -15.48 14.56 28.88
CA VAL A 545 -15.85 14.14 30.24
C VAL A 545 -15.18 15.00 31.30
N VAL A 546 -13.89 15.32 31.14
CA VAL A 546 -13.16 16.20 32.07
C VAL A 546 -13.73 17.62 32.03
N ALA A 547 -14.08 18.10 30.83
CA ALA A 547 -14.73 19.39 30.61
C ALA A 547 -16.05 19.49 31.35
N ASP A 548 -16.97 18.57 31.08
CA ASP A 548 -18.28 18.55 31.69
C ASP A 548 -18.20 18.34 33.21
N GLY A 549 -17.29 17.47 33.67
CA GLY A 549 -17.04 17.25 35.10
C GLY A 549 -16.55 18.52 35.83
N LEU A 550 -15.60 19.26 35.24
CA LEU A 550 -15.10 20.52 35.80
C LEU A 550 -16.20 21.58 35.86
N LEU A 551 -16.98 21.73 34.78
CA LEU A 551 -18.08 22.69 34.72
C LEU A 551 -19.20 22.34 35.71
N SER A 552 -19.57 21.07 35.78
CA SER A 552 -20.56 20.54 36.70
C SER A 552 -20.15 20.72 38.15
N LEU A 553 -18.89 20.45 38.51
CA LEU A 553 -18.37 20.68 39.87
C LEU A 553 -18.43 22.15 40.25
N LEU A 554 -18.08 23.03 39.31
CA LEU A 554 -18.08 24.48 39.51
C LEU A 554 -19.49 25.05 39.70
N PHE A 555 -20.50 24.41 39.11
CA PHE A 555 -21.92 24.75 39.30
C PHE A 555 -22.52 24.11 40.56
N LEU A 556 -22.14 22.86 40.85
CA LEU A 556 -22.62 22.09 41.98
C LEU A 556 -22.26 22.77 43.31
N LEU A 557 -21.03 23.27 43.45
CA LEU A 557 -20.55 23.89 44.69
C LEU A 557 -21.41 25.09 45.15
N PRO A 558 -21.66 26.12 44.32
CA PRO A 558 -22.58 27.21 44.65
C PRO A 558 -24.02 26.75 44.94
N VAL A 559 -24.55 25.82 44.15
CA VAL A 559 -25.93 25.32 44.31
C VAL A 559 -26.10 24.60 45.63
N LEU A 560 -25.20 23.68 45.94
CA LEU A 560 -25.20 22.95 47.19
C LEU A 560 -25.05 23.92 48.38
N GLY A 561 -24.10 24.86 48.29
CA GLY A 561 -23.91 25.91 49.29
C GLY A 561 -25.18 26.73 49.54
N LEU A 562 -25.93 27.08 48.49
CA LEU A 562 -27.19 27.80 48.60
C LEU A 562 -28.27 26.96 49.31
N ILE A 563 -28.42 25.68 48.94
CA ILE A 563 -29.42 24.80 49.57
C ILE A 563 -29.11 24.65 51.07
N PHE A 564 -27.85 24.40 51.43
CA PHE A 564 -27.43 24.32 52.83
C PHE A 564 -27.64 25.63 53.60
N PHE A 565 -27.50 26.78 52.93
CA PHE A 565 -27.78 28.09 53.53
C PHE A 565 -29.26 28.30 53.83
N TYR A 566 -30.17 27.81 52.98
CA TYR A 566 -31.62 27.91 53.19
C TYR A 566 -32.13 26.88 54.21
N ASP A 567 -31.75 25.61 54.07
CA ASP A 567 -32.16 24.52 54.97
C ASP A 567 -31.15 23.37 54.94
N ALA A 568 -30.48 23.14 56.06
CA ALA A 568 -29.47 22.09 56.20
C ALA A 568 -30.04 20.66 56.05
N THR A 569 -31.31 20.44 56.42
CA THR A 569 -31.98 19.14 56.32
C THR A 569 -32.24 18.79 54.86
N LEU A 570 -32.79 19.74 54.09
CA LEU A 570 -32.98 19.59 52.64
C LEU A 570 -31.65 19.43 51.91
N GLY A 571 -30.61 20.15 52.33
CA GLY A 571 -29.25 20.01 51.81
C GLY A 571 -28.66 18.61 52.01
N MET A 572 -28.80 18.04 53.22
CA MET A 572 -28.35 16.68 53.51
C MET A 572 -29.12 15.62 52.71
N ILE A 573 -30.43 15.77 52.55
CA ILE A 573 -31.24 14.87 51.72
C ILE A 573 -30.75 14.91 50.27
N ALA A 574 -30.59 16.11 49.69
CA ALA A 574 -30.10 16.29 48.33
C ALA A 574 -28.69 15.68 48.13
N LEU A 575 -27.80 15.83 49.11
CA LEU A 575 -26.45 15.25 49.08
C LEU A 575 -26.49 13.71 49.09
N VAL A 576 -27.31 13.11 49.96
CA VAL A 576 -27.45 11.64 50.04
C VAL A 576 -28.01 11.08 48.74
N PHE A 577 -29.07 11.69 48.18
CA PHE A 577 -29.62 11.28 46.89
C PHE A 577 -28.61 11.41 45.75
N SER A 578 -27.83 12.50 45.72
CA SER A 578 -26.79 12.72 44.71
C SER A 578 -25.67 11.68 44.81
N LEU A 579 -25.22 11.35 46.02
CA LEU A 579 -24.19 10.33 46.25
C LEU A 579 -24.69 8.92 45.92
N ALA A 580 -25.94 8.60 46.24
CA ALA A 580 -26.56 7.33 45.90
C ALA A 580 -26.70 7.17 44.38
N SER A 581 -27.11 8.23 43.68
CA SER A 581 -27.17 8.27 42.20
C SER A 581 -25.78 8.04 41.59
N LEU A 582 -24.76 8.74 42.08
CA LEU A 582 -23.38 8.57 41.63
C LEU A 582 -22.88 7.13 41.83
N LEU A 583 -23.11 6.54 43.02
CA LEU A 583 -22.75 5.16 43.32
C LEU A 583 -23.45 4.17 42.39
N PHE A 584 -24.73 4.39 42.11
CA PHE A 584 -25.49 3.55 41.18
C PHE A 584 -24.94 3.64 39.75
N THR A 585 -24.64 4.83 39.26
CA THR A 585 -24.04 5.04 37.93
C THR A 585 -22.65 4.39 37.84
N VAL A 586 -21.80 4.55 38.85
CA VAL A 586 -20.47 3.92 38.89
C VAL A 586 -20.59 2.39 38.94
N ALA A 587 -21.52 1.85 39.72
CA ALA A 587 -21.74 0.41 39.82
C ALA A 587 -22.23 -0.22 38.50
N ILE A 588 -23.05 0.51 37.73
CA ILE A 588 -23.44 0.11 36.38
C ILE A 588 -22.24 0.20 35.42
N GLY A 589 -21.50 1.31 35.48
CA GLY A 589 -20.34 1.54 34.60
C GLY A 589 -19.21 0.53 34.79
N LEU A 590 -18.96 0.07 36.02
CA LEU A 590 -17.95 -0.97 36.31
C LEU A 590 -18.40 -2.39 35.90
N ARG A 591 -19.69 -2.59 35.61
CA ARG A 591 -20.24 -3.88 35.17
C ARG A 591 -20.29 -4.03 33.66
N GLN A 592 -20.17 -2.93 32.91
CA GLN A 592 -20.01 -2.92 31.46
C GLN A 592 -18.53 -3.00 31.10
#